data_AF-A0A9K3NCW7-F1
#
_entry.id   AF-A0A9K3NCW7-F1
#
_cell.length_a   1.000
_cell.length_b   1.000
_cell.length_c   1.000
_cell.angle_alpha   90.00
_cell.angle_beta   90.00
_cell.angle_gamma   90.00
#
_symmetry.space_group_name_H-M   'P 1'
#
loop_
_entity.id
_entity.type
_entity.pdbx_description
1 polymer ?
#
loop_
_entity_poly.entity_id
_entity_poly.type
_entity_poly.pdbx_seq_one_letter_code
_entity_poly.pdbx_strand_id
1 'polypeptide(L)'
;MAASILRLHVHDCFVQGCDASILLDDSPSIISEKNVLPNKGSVRGYEVIEAAKYEVEKLCPGVVSCADVLTVATHSEEETQPRLAFF
;
A
#
# COMPACT_ATOMS: atom_id res chain seq x y z
N MET A 1 8.15 -1.76 9.43
CA MET A 1 7.69 -0.56 8.69
C MET A 1 6.16 -0.41 8.79
N ALA A 2 5.52 -1.26 9.59
CA ALA A 2 4.10 -1.38 9.89
C ALA A 2 3.28 -0.10 9.87
N ALA A 3 3.61 0.89 10.72
CA ALA A 3 2.81 2.11 10.81
C ALA A 3 2.71 2.88 9.49
N SER A 4 3.75 2.83 8.64
CA SER A 4 3.75 3.49 7.33
C SER A 4 2.83 2.78 6.34
N ILE A 5 2.87 1.45 6.32
CA ILE A 5 2.06 0.61 5.43
C ILE A 5 0.59 0.66 5.83
N LEU A 6 0.29 0.62 7.14
CA LEU A 6 -1.05 0.85 7.67
C LEU A 6 -1.57 2.23 7.22
N ARG A 7 -0.76 3.28 7.35
CA ARG A 7 -1.15 4.62 6.90
C ARG A 7 -1.39 4.66 5.38
N LEU A 8 -0.53 4.03 4.58
CA LEU A 8 -0.70 3.95 3.13
C LEU A 8 -2.05 3.31 2.76
N HIS A 9 -2.42 2.22 3.41
CA HIS A 9 -3.71 1.54 3.19
C HIS A 9 -4.91 2.34 3.67
N VAL A 10 -4.81 3.02 4.82
CA VAL A 10 -5.88 3.94 5.25
C VAL A 10 -6.10 5.04 4.23
N HIS A 11 -5.02 5.62 3.68
CA HIS A 11 -5.12 6.68 2.68
C HIS A 11 -5.65 6.19 1.33
N ASP A 12 -5.36 4.94 0.93
CA ASP A 12 -6.01 4.29 -0.22
C ASP A 12 -7.52 4.18 0.00
N CYS A 13 -7.91 3.46 1.05
CA CYS A 13 -9.32 3.17 1.34
C CYS A 13 -10.19 4.40 1.63
N PHE A 14 -9.60 5.50 2.10
CA PHE A 14 -10.34 6.72 2.43
C PHE A 14 -10.72 7.54 1.19
N VAL A 15 -9.99 7.39 0.09
CA VAL A 15 -10.24 8.10 -1.16
C VAL A 15 -10.85 7.12 -2.15
N GLN A 16 -12.16 7.19 -2.34
CA GLN A 16 -12.90 6.38 -3.33
C GLN A 16 -12.83 4.84 -3.17
N GLY A 17 -12.13 4.32 -2.16
CA GLY A 17 -12.13 2.91 -1.78
C GLY A 17 -10.74 2.29 -1.85
N CYS A 18 -10.61 1.02 -1.44
CA CYS A 18 -9.32 0.32 -1.48
C CYS A 18 -9.06 -0.22 -2.89
N ASP A 19 -8.67 0.64 -3.82
CA ASP A 19 -8.51 0.30 -5.25
C ASP A 19 -7.06 0.48 -5.75
N ALA A 20 -6.12 0.76 -4.84
CA ALA A 20 -4.72 1.05 -5.13
C ALA A 20 -4.46 2.31 -5.96
N SER A 21 -5.43 3.24 -6.04
CA SER A 21 -5.25 4.53 -6.72
C SER A 21 -4.08 5.33 -6.14
N ILE A 22 -3.80 5.20 -4.84
CA ILE A 22 -2.70 5.90 -4.17
C ILE A 22 -1.31 5.48 -4.68
N LEU A 23 -1.21 4.32 -5.33
CA LEU A 23 0.05 3.80 -5.86
C LEU A 23 0.39 4.36 -7.24
N LEU A 24 -0.56 4.98 -7.94
CA LEU A 24 -0.37 5.51 -9.29
C LEU A 24 0.52 6.76 -9.28
N ASP A 25 1.48 6.80 -10.19
CA ASP A 25 2.30 7.99 -10.46
C ASP A 25 1.63 8.94 -11.46
N ASP A 26 2.14 10.17 -11.54
CA ASP A 26 1.65 11.15 -12.50
C ASP A 26 1.82 10.61 -13.93
N SER A 27 0.78 10.82 -14.74
CA SER A 27 0.83 10.56 -16.18
C SER A 27 0.03 11.65 -16.92
N PRO A 28 0.09 11.73 -18.26
CA PRO A 28 -0.63 12.78 -19.00
C PRO A 28 -2.14 12.85 -18.71
N SER A 29 -2.74 11.76 -18.25
CA SER A 29 -4.16 11.65 -17.91
C SER A 29 -4.42 11.44 -16.40
N ILE A 30 -3.39 11.31 -15.56
CA ILE A 30 -3.54 10.97 -14.14
C ILE A 30 -2.75 11.98 -13.32
N ILE A 31 -3.44 12.64 -12.39
CA ILE A 31 -2.81 13.43 -11.32
C ILE A 31 -2.69 12.51 -10.12
N SER A 32 -1.47 12.21 -9.70
CA SER A 32 -1.19 11.27 -8.62
C SER A 32 -1.68 11.78 -7.27
N GLU A 33 -2.34 10.90 -6.52
CA GLU A 33 -2.67 11.12 -5.13
C GLU A 33 -1.43 11.28 -4.24
N LYS A 34 -0.26 10.81 -4.68
CA LYS A 34 1.01 11.02 -3.94
C LYS A 34 1.35 12.49 -3.77
N ASN A 35 0.87 13.35 -4.67
CA ASN A 35 1.17 14.78 -4.71
C ASN A 35 0.19 15.67 -3.94
N VAL A 36 -0.90 15.12 -3.40
CA VAL A 36 -1.84 15.92 -2.60
C VAL A 36 -1.24 16.26 -1.24
N LEU A 37 -1.65 17.39 -0.66
CA LEU A 37 -1.19 17.89 0.65
C LEU A 37 -1.05 16.81 1.75
N PRO A 38 -2.03 15.90 1.98
CA PRO A 38 -1.91 14.90 3.04
C PRO A 38 -0.87 13.81 2.76
N ASN A 39 -0.49 13.59 1.50
CA ASN A 39 0.39 12.50 1.07
C ASN A 39 1.81 12.97 0.74
N LYS A 40 1.94 14.17 0.16
CA LYS A 40 3.18 14.72 -0.35
C LYS A 40 4.22 14.88 0.75
N GLY A 41 5.32 14.11 0.66
CA GLY A 41 6.38 14.08 1.67
C GLY A 41 5.94 13.50 3.02
N SER A 42 4.83 12.75 3.06
CA SER A 42 4.24 12.25 4.30
C SER A 42 3.95 10.75 4.27
N VAL A 43 3.18 10.27 3.30
CA VAL A 43 2.93 8.84 3.10
C VAL A 43 4.17 8.21 2.46
N ARG A 44 4.55 7.01 2.91
CA ARG A 44 5.81 6.33 2.55
C ARG A 44 5.63 4.80 2.55
N GLY A 45 6.55 4.08 1.92
CA GLY A 45 6.50 2.62 1.80
C GLY A 45 5.94 2.12 0.47
N TYR A 46 5.85 2.99 -0.55
CA TYR A 46 5.44 2.62 -1.90
C TYR A 46 6.36 1.56 -2.50
N GLU A 47 7.66 1.71 -2.28
CA GLU A 47 8.73 0.83 -2.74
C GLU A 47 8.61 -0.59 -2.18
N VAL A 48 8.08 -0.73 -0.96
CA VAL A 48 7.86 -2.04 -0.34
C VAL A 48 6.71 -2.78 -1.03
N ILE A 49 5.63 -2.05 -1.36
CA ILE A 49 4.47 -2.60 -2.06
C ILE A 49 4.83 -2.96 -3.51
N GLU A 50 5.61 -2.10 -4.18
CA GLU A 50 6.11 -2.38 -5.54
C GLU A 50 7.00 -3.62 -5.58
N ALA A 51 7.93 -3.77 -4.63
CA ALA A 51 8.77 -4.96 -4.51
C ALA A 51 7.95 -6.22 -4.21
N ALA A 52 6.97 -6.14 -3.31
CA ALA A 52 6.07 -7.26 -3.02
C ALA A 52 5.26 -7.66 -4.25
N LYS A 53 4.68 -6.69 -4.96
CA LYS A 53 3.93 -6.92 -6.20
C LYS A 53 4.82 -7.57 -7.27
N TYR A 54 6.07 -7.12 -7.40
CA TYR A 54 7.03 -7.70 -8.34
C TYR A 54 7.30 -9.19 -8.06
N GLU A 55 7.50 -9.58 -6.80
CA GLU A 55 7.70 -10.99 -6.45
C GLU A 55 6.43 -11.82 -6.65
N VAL A 56 5.25 -11.26 -6.34
CA VAL A 56 3.97 -11.93 -6.58
C VAL A 56 3.72 -12.15 -8.06
N GLU A 57 4.02 -11.17 -8.92
CA GLU A 57 3.87 -11.29 -10.37
C GLU A 57 4.79 -12.36 -10.99
N LYS A 58 5.96 -12.67 -10.37
CA LYS A 58 6.79 -13.79 -10.82
C LYS A 58 6.14 -15.15 -10.59
N LEU A 59 5.31 -15.26 -9.55
CA LEU A 59 4.64 -16.50 -9.16
C LEU A 59 3.30 -16.66 -9.87
N CYS A 60 2.51 -15.58 -9.95
CA CYS A 60 1.18 -15.59 -10.53
C CYS A 60 0.90 -14.28 -11.31
N PRO A 61 1.34 -14.20 -12.58
CA PRO A 61 1.20 -13.00 -13.39
C PRO A 61 -0.26 -12.57 -13.58
N GLY A 62 -0.58 -11.32 -13.24
CA GLY A 62 -1.91 -10.72 -13.45
C GLY A 62 -3.03 -11.31 -12.58
N VAL A 63 -2.71 -12.09 -11.56
CA VAL A 63 -3.73 -12.75 -10.71
C VAL A 63 -4.07 -11.92 -9.48
N VAL A 64 -3.07 -11.45 -8.74
CA VAL A 64 -3.27 -10.73 -7.47
C VAL A 64 -3.35 -9.24 -7.73
N SER A 65 -4.39 -8.55 -7.26
CA SER A 65 -4.52 -7.10 -7.47
C SER A 65 -3.53 -6.31 -6.60
N CYS A 66 -3.20 -5.08 -6.98
CA CYS A 66 -2.36 -4.21 -6.15
C CYS A 66 -3.04 -3.84 -4.81
N ALA A 67 -4.37 -3.71 -4.82
CA ALA A 67 -5.16 -3.46 -3.62
C ALA A 67 -5.07 -4.63 -2.62
N ASP A 68 -5.09 -5.88 -3.12
CA ASP A 68 -4.92 -7.07 -2.29
C ASP A 68 -3.49 -7.16 -1.73
N VAL A 69 -2.46 -6.86 -2.53
CA VAL A 69 -1.08 -6.80 -2.04
C VAL A 69 -0.95 -5.79 -0.89
N LEU A 70 -1.55 -4.60 -1.04
CA LEU A 70 -1.54 -3.57 -0.01
C LEU A 70 -2.27 -4.03 1.25
N THR A 71 -3.45 -4.64 1.10
CA THR A 71 -4.26 -5.15 2.21
C THR A 71 -3.53 -6.27 2.96
N VAL A 72 -2.96 -7.25 2.24
CA VAL A 72 -2.19 -8.33 2.87
C VAL A 72 -0.94 -7.79 3.55
N ALA A 73 -0.20 -6.87 2.92
CA ALA A 73 0.98 -6.26 3.52
C ALA A 73 0.66 -5.56 4.85
N THR A 74 -0.49 -4.89 4.95
CA THR A 74 -0.92 -4.24 6.21
C THR A 74 -1.20 -5.25 7.32
N HIS A 75 -1.86 -6.35 6.99
CA HIS A 75 -2.20 -7.40 7.93
C HIS A 75 -0.96 -8.18 8.40
N SER A 76 -0.01 -8.44 7.50
CA SER A 76 1.26 -9.12 7.82
C SER A 76 2.17 -8.28 8.72
N GLU A 77 2.18 -6.96 8.54
CA GLU A 77 2.94 -6.06 9.41
C GLU A 77 2.34 -5.96 10.83
N GLU A 78 1.03 -6.19 10.99
CA GLU A 78 0.40 -6.33 12.31
C GLU A 78 0.81 -7.65 12.98
N GLU A 79 0.88 -8.77 12.25
CA GLU A 79 1.31 -10.05 12.82
C GLU A 79 2.79 -10.08 13.25
N THR A 80 3.62 -9.17 12.73
CA THR A 80 5.01 -9.04 13.16
C THR A 80 5.13 -8.21 14.46
N GLN A 81 4.07 -7.48 14.83
CA GLN A 81 3.92 -6.92 16.16
C GLN A 81 3.43 -8.07 17.06
N PRO A 82 4.26 -8.57 17.98
CA PRO A 82 4.10 -9.90 18.52
C PRO A 82 2.75 -10.03 19.24
N ARG A 83 2.24 -11.26 19.33
CA ARG A 83 1.27 -11.73 20.34
C ARG A 83 1.76 -11.54 21.81
N LEU A 84 2.54 -10.50 22.10
CA LEU A 84 3.15 -10.18 23.39
C LEU A 84 2.85 -8.75 23.87
N ALA A 85 1.97 -7.98 23.21
CA ALA A 85 1.54 -6.66 23.71
C ALA A 85 0.15 -6.65 24.36
N PHE A 86 -0.54 -7.80 24.45
CA PHE A 86 -1.83 -7.93 25.13
C PHE A 86 -1.96 -9.31 25.81
N PHE A 87 -1.04 -9.61 26.73
CA PHE A 87 -1.27 -10.36 27.98
C PHE A 87 -0.14 -10.03 28.96
#